data_AF-A0A973PAH6-F1
#
_entry.id   AF-A0A973PAH6-F1
#
_cell.length_a   1.000
_cell.length_b   1.000
_cell.length_c   1.000
_cell.angle_alpha   90.00
_cell.angle_beta   90.00
_cell.angle_gamma   90.00
#
_symmetry.space_group_name_H-M   'P 1'
#
loop_
_entity.id
_entity.type
_entity.pdbx_description
1 polymer ?
#
loop_
_entity_poly.entity_id
_entity_poly.type
_entity_poly.pdbx_seq_one_letter_code
_entity_poly.pdbx_strand_id
1 'polypeptide(L)'
;MALMFLNGGAMRGGPLHHLLRDAPLVAETTTAPKYRFYSVDGRCPALAPVAHGGAAISGELYDVDLDVLRDHLLPAEPPELELGVIELADGGSCFAMLLRRPLTSHVPLIDITDRGRWVP
;
A
#
# COMPACT_ATOMS: atom_id res chain seq x y z
N MET A 1 15.45 9.42 -3.00
CA MET A 1 14.17 9.48 -3.73
C MET A 1 13.76 8.07 -4.08
N ALA A 2 12.57 7.68 -3.65
CA ALA A 2 12.05 6.33 -3.69
C ALA A 2 10.58 6.37 -4.12
N LEU A 3 10.24 5.57 -5.14
CA LEU A 3 8.85 5.44 -5.58
C LEU A 3 8.07 4.62 -4.56
N MET A 4 7.02 5.21 -3.98
CA MET A 4 6.15 4.60 -2.98
C MET A 4 4.71 4.55 -3.52
N PHE A 5 4.17 3.35 -3.67
CA PHE A 5 2.78 3.13 -4.01
C PHE A 5 1.92 3.04 -2.75
N LEU A 6 0.91 3.91 -2.68
CA LEU A 6 -0.04 4.02 -1.58
C LEU A 6 -1.42 3.59 -2.05
N ASN A 7 -2.10 2.77 -1.27
CA ASN A 7 -3.43 2.24 -1.59
C ASN A 7 -4.42 2.39 -0.43
N GLY A 8 -4.08 3.23 0.57
CA GLY A 8 -4.82 3.38 1.82
C GLY A 8 -4.79 4.80 2.39
N GLY A 9 -4.73 4.93 3.72
CA GLY A 9 -4.92 6.21 4.42
C GLY A 9 -3.87 7.30 4.14
N ALA A 10 -2.74 6.96 3.52
CA ALA A 10 -1.71 7.93 3.12
C ALA A 10 -1.92 8.51 1.70
N MET A 11 -2.90 8.01 0.95
CA MET A 11 -3.33 8.62 -0.32
C MET A 11 -3.90 10.02 -0.11
N ARG A 12 -4.00 10.82 -1.18
CA ARG A 12 -4.56 12.17 -1.15
C ARG A 12 -5.94 12.19 -0.50
N GLY A 13 -6.14 13.13 0.42
CA GLY A 13 -7.39 13.28 1.18
C GLY A 13 -7.55 12.26 2.32
N GLY A 14 -6.64 11.29 2.43
CA GLY A 14 -6.59 10.36 3.56
C GLY A 14 -5.98 11.00 4.82
N PRO A 15 -6.25 10.40 6.00
CA PRO A 15 -5.83 10.95 7.29
C PRO A 15 -4.31 11.00 7.48
N LEU A 16 -3.55 10.16 6.77
CA LEU A 16 -2.10 10.04 6.89
C LEU A 16 -1.34 10.76 5.77
N HIS A 17 -2.03 11.41 4.83
CA HIS A 17 -1.40 12.02 3.66
C HIS A 17 -0.35 13.09 4.03
N HIS A 18 -0.57 13.81 5.13
CA HIS A 18 0.34 14.82 5.65
C HIS A 18 1.74 14.28 6.02
N LEU A 19 1.88 12.96 6.23
CA LEU A 19 3.16 12.32 6.54
C LEU A 19 4.09 12.27 5.33
N LEU A 20 3.59 12.49 4.12
CA LEU A 20 4.40 12.53 2.90
C LEU A 20 5.18 13.84 2.72
N ARG A 21 4.95 14.86 3.55
CA ARG A 21 5.72 16.13 3.54
C ARG A 21 5.80 16.77 2.14
N ASP A 22 4.67 16.85 1.46
CA ASP A 22 4.54 17.40 0.10
C ASP A 22 5.30 16.61 -0.98
N ALA A 23 5.56 15.31 -0.74
CA ALA A 23 6.11 14.42 -1.77
C ALA A 23 5.28 14.50 -3.07
N PRO A 24 5.92 14.64 -4.24
CA PRO A 24 5.20 14.74 -5.50
C PRO A 24 4.37 13.48 -5.80
N LEU A 25 3.10 13.67 -6.17
CA LEU A 25 2.35 12.62 -6.86
C LEU A 25 2.94 12.46 -8.26
N VAL A 26 3.37 11.24 -8.59
CA VAL A 26 3.87 10.85 -9.91
C VAL A 26 2.71 10.41 -10.80
N ALA A 27 1.83 9.54 -10.29
CA ALA A 27 0.68 9.02 -11.04
C ALA A 27 -0.41 8.43 -10.14
N GLU A 28 -1.66 8.48 -10.60
CA GLU A 28 -2.70 7.53 -10.17
C GLU A 28 -2.56 6.29 -11.07
N THR A 29 -2.38 5.11 -10.48
CA THR A 29 -2.03 3.88 -11.22
C THR A 29 -2.57 2.63 -10.52
N THR A 30 -2.29 1.44 -11.06
CA THR A 30 -2.60 0.17 -10.42
C THR A 30 -1.37 -0.71 -10.27
N THR A 31 -1.42 -1.66 -9.35
CA THR A 31 -0.48 -2.78 -9.30
C THR A 31 -0.64 -3.67 -10.55
N ALA A 32 0.35 -4.52 -10.84
CA ALA A 32 0.15 -5.69 -11.68
C ALA A 32 -0.96 -6.60 -11.08
N PRO A 33 -1.64 -7.46 -11.87
CA PRO A 33 -2.74 -8.31 -11.38
C PRO A 33 -2.25 -9.54 -10.59
N LYS A 34 -1.29 -9.34 -9.68
CA LYS A 34 -0.55 -10.39 -8.94
C LYS A 34 -0.73 -10.27 -7.43
N TYR A 35 -1.73 -9.49 -6.98
CA TYR A 35 -1.94 -9.20 -5.56
C TYR A 35 -3.37 -9.49 -5.15
N ARG A 36 -3.51 -10.11 -3.98
CA ARG A 36 -4.76 -10.03 -3.20
C ARG A 36 -4.74 -8.78 -2.33
N PHE A 37 -5.93 -8.33 -1.99
CA PHE A 37 -6.15 -7.11 -1.24
C PHE A 37 -7.07 -7.35 -0.07
N TYR A 38 -6.60 -6.99 1.12
CA TYR A 38 -7.31 -7.25 2.38
C TYR A 38 -7.60 -5.96 3.12
N SER A 39 -8.75 -5.89 3.77
CA SER A 39 -9.02 -4.93 4.84
C SER A 39 -8.57 -5.53 6.16
N VAL A 40 -7.65 -4.86 6.85
CA VAL A 40 -7.15 -5.22 8.17
C VAL A 40 -8.00 -4.48 9.20
N ASP A 41 -8.91 -5.19 9.88
CA ASP A 41 -9.78 -4.65 10.93
C ASP A 41 -10.60 -3.40 10.53
N GLY A 42 -10.88 -3.22 9.23
CA GLY A 42 -11.54 -2.01 8.72
C GLY A 42 -10.69 -0.74 8.79
N ARG A 43 -9.41 -0.84 9.19
CA ARG A 43 -8.54 0.32 9.48
C ARG A 43 -7.61 0.67 8.34
N CYS A 44 -7.03 -0.35 7.71
CA CYS A 44 -6.12 -0.16 6.60
C CYS A 44 -6.23 -1.29 5.58
N PRO A 45 -5.88 -1.02 4.32
CA PRO A 45 -5.69 -2.05 3.33
C PRO A 45 -4.31 -2.71 3.44
N ALA A 46 -4.19 -3.94 2.95
CA ALA A 46 -2.93 -4.67 2.84
C ALA A 46 -2.85 -5.44 1.52
N LEU A 47 -1.72 -5.31 0.81
CA LEU A 47 -1.42 -6.12 -0.38
C LEU A 47 -0.78 -7.45 0.01
N ALA A 48 -1.18 -8.52 -0.66
CA ALA A 48 -0.54 -9.84 -0.52
C ALA A 48 -0.17 -10.39 -1.91
N PRO A 49 1.12 -10.57 -2.23
CA PRO A 49 1.53 -11.20 -3.47
C PRO A 49 0.98 -12.63 -3.58
N VAL A 50 0.47 -13.00 -4.76
CA VAL A 50 -0.07 -14.34 -5.04
C VAL A 50 0.33 -14.81 -6.43
N ALA A 51 0.51 -16.12 -6.59
CA ALA A 51 0.75 -16.73 -7.90
C ALA A 51 -0.52 -16.79 -8.77
N HIS A 52 -1.70 -16.93 -8.14
CA HIS A 52 -2.98 -17.05 -8.83
C HIS A 52 -4.08 -16.37 -8.01
N GLY A 53 -5.12 -15.88 -8.69
CA GLY A 53 -6.28 -15.24 -8.03
C GLY A 53 -5.96 -13.89 -7.41
N GLY A 54 -5.03 -13.14 -8.01
CA GLY A 54 -4.80 -11.72 -7.73
C GLY A 54 -5.59 -10.82 -8.67
N ALA A 55 -5.62 -9.53 -8.34
CA ALA A 55 -6.23 -8.48 -9.16
C ALA A 55 -5.30 -7.25 -9.22
N ALA A 56 -5.58 -6.35 -10.17
CA ALA A 56 -4.95 -5.05 -10.22
C ALA A 56 -5.60 -4.15 -9.16
N ILE A 57 -4.79 -3.58 -8.27
CA ILE A 57 -5.26 -2.75 -7.15
C ILE A 57 -4.92 -1.29 -7.43
N SER A 58 -5.93 -0.41 -7.33
CA SER A 58 -5.80 1.02 -7.56
C SER A 58 -5.11 1.71 -6.41
N GLY A 59 -4.31 2.72 -6.72
CA GLY A 59 -3.63 3.56 -5.75
C GLY A 59 -2.88 4.72 -6.40
N GLU A 60 -2.01 5.32 -5.63
CA GLU A 60 -1.27 6.52 -5.98
C GLU A 60 0.23 6.25 -5.83
N LEU A 61 1.01 6.67 -6.82
CA LEU A 61 2.47 6.55 -6.83
C LEU A 61 3.10 7.90 -6.50
N TYR A 62 3.94 7.91 -5.46
CA TYR A 62 4.63 9.10 -4.99
C TYR A 62 6.15 8.96 -5.11
N ASP A 63 6.84 10.07 -5.34
CA ASP A 63 8.30 10.14 -5.20
C ASP A 63 8.65 10.68 -3.81
N VAL A 64 9.00 9.79 -2.89
CA VAL A 64 9.19 10.12 -1.48
C VAL A 64 10.67 10.10 -1.13
N ASP A 65 11.12 11.09 -0.35
CA ASP A 65 12.46 11.06 0.22
C ASP A 65 12.59 9.90 1.23
N LEU A 66 13.76 9.26 1.26
CA LEU A 66 14.00 8.13 2.17
C LEU A 66 13.96 8.56 3.65
N ASP A 67 14.40 9.78 3.97
CA ASP A 67 14.33 10.33 5.32
C ASP A 67 12.85 10.58 5.70
N VAL A 68 12.02 11.04 4.76
CA VAL A 68 10.56 11.18 5.01
C VAL A 68 9.91 9.83 5.24
N LEU A 69 10.28 8.79 4.47
CA LEU A 69 9.80 7.43 4.72
C LEU A 69 10.22 6.93 6.11
N ARG A 70 11.51 7.05 6.45
CA ARG A 70 12.08 6.57 7.71
C ARG A 70 11.50 7.28 8.93
N ASP A 71 11.38 8.60 8.87
CA ASP A 71 11.12 9.43 10.04
C ASP A 71 9.63 9.80 10.20
N HIS A 72 8.81 9.60 9.16
CA HIS A 72 7.39 9.99 9.18
C HIS A 72 6.42 8.89 8.76
N LEU A 73 6.52 8.36 7.53
CA LEU A 73 5.51 7.44 7.02
C LEU A 73 5.59 6.06 7.68
N LEU A 74 6.76 5.40 7.60
CA LEU A 74 6.93 4.03 8.09
C LEU A 74 6.67 3.87 9.60
N PRO A 75 7.03 4.83 10.48
CA PRO A 75 6.69 4.75 11.90
C PRO A 75 5.19 4.80 12.21
N ALA A 76 4.37 5.32 11.30
CA ALA A 76 2.92 5.43 11.47
C ALA A 76 2.16 4.20 10.95
N GLU A 77 2.84 3.28 10.27
CA GLU A 77 2.21 2.10 9.68
C GLU A 77 1.81 1.08 10.76
N PRO A 78 0.66 0.40 10.60
CA PRO A 78 0.23 -0.66 11.51
C PRO A 78 1.22 -1.84 11.56
N PRO A 79 1.32 -2.55 12.70
CA PRO A 79 2.24 -3.68 12.84
C PRO A 79 1.91 -4.86 11.91
N GLU A 80 0.68 -4.93 11.41
CA GLU A 80 0.23 -5.90 10.40
C GLU A 80 0.83 -5.65 9.01
N LEU A 81 1.43 -4.49 8.79
CA LEU A 81 2.05 -4.15 7.52
C LEU A 81 3.58 -4.25 7.60
N GLU A 82 4.19 -4.52 6.45
CA GLU A 82 5.63 -4.46 6.25
C GLU A 82 5.98 -3.83 4.90
N LEU A 83 7.11 -3.13 4.85
CA LEU A 83 7.60 -2.55 3.61
C LEU A 83 8.09 -3.66 2.68
N GLY A 84 7.63 -3.65 1.43
CA GLY A 84 8.08 -4.55 0.38
C GLY A 84 8.22 -3.85 -0.96
N VAL A 85 8.58 -4.62 -1.99
CA VAL A 85 8.64 -4.17 -3.38
C VAL A 85 7.55 -4.85 -4.18
N ILE A 86 6.83 -4.08 -4.99
CA ILE A 86 5.75 -4.57 -5.85
C ILE A 86 5.97 -4.19 -7.31
N GLU A 87 5.26 -4.89 -8.20
CA GLU A 87 5.17 -4.61 -9.63
C GLU A 87 3.91 -3.80 -9.92
N LEU A 88 4.07 -2.71 -10.66
CA LEU A 88 2.99 -1.86 -11.18
C LEU A 88 2.45 -2.41 -12.51
N ALA A 89 1.32 -1.88 -12.97
CA ALA A 89 0.68 -2.34 -14.21
C ALA A 89 1.52 -2.14 -15.47
N ASP A 90 2.49 -1.21 -15.45
CA ASP A 90 3.47 -0.99 -16.52
C ASP A 90 4.70 -1.93 -16.44
N GLY A 91 4.74 -2.83 -15.44
CA GLY A 91 5.86 -3.71 -15.16
C GLY A 91 6.98 -3.08 -14.33
N GLY A 92 6.87 -1.79 -13.98
CA GLY A 92 7.81 -1.09 -13.10
C GLY A 92 7.77 -1.62 -11.66
N SER A 93 8.87 -1.43 -10.92
CA SER A 93 8.95 -1.80 -9.50
C SER A 93 8.94 -0.56 -8.60
N CYS A 94 8.24 -0.65 -7.47
CA CYS A 94 8.21 0.41 -6.45
C CYS A 94 8.04 -0.19 -5.06
N PHE A 95 8.24 0.63 -4.02
CA PHE A 95 7.91 0.24 -2.66
C PHE A 95 6.41 0.30 -2.41
N ALA A 96 5.90 -0.58 -1.54
CA ALA A 96 4.54 -0.51 -1.02
C ALA A 96 4.45 -1.21 0.34
N MET A 97 3.36 -0.94 1.07
CA MET A 97 3.03 -1.68 2.28
C MET A 97 2.31 -3.00 1.92
N LEU A 98 2.87 -4.10 2.42
CA LEU A 98 2.37 -5.46 2.25
C LEU A 98 1.80 -6.00 3.56
N LEU A 99 0.89 -6.96 3.48
CA LEU A 99 0.47 -7.75 4.61
C LEU A 99 1.67 -8.54 5.16
N ARG A 100 2.06 -8.27 6.40
CA ARG A 100 3.15 -8.94 7.07
C ARG A 100 2.93 -10.44 7.18
N ARG A 101 3.99 -11.22 6.93
CA ARG A 101 4.00 -12.68 7.17
C ARG A 101 5.20 -13.13 8.02
N PRO A 102 5.01 -14.01 9.02
CA PRO A 102 3.72 -14.52 9.52
C PRO A 102 2.88 -13.41 10.15
N LEU A 103 1.56 -13.62 10.23
CA LEU A 103 0.66 -12.69 10.92
C LEU A 103 1.10 -12.53 12.38
N THR A 104 1.25 -11.28 12.82
CA THR A 104 1.69 -10.93 14.17
C THR A 104 0.54 -10.65 15.13
N SER A 105 -0.69 -10.54 14.60
CA SER A 105 -1.92 -10.31 15.36
C SER A 105 -3.07 -11.18 14.83
N HIS A 106 -4.12 -11.33 15.63
CA HIS A 106 -5.34 -12.07 15.30
C HIS A 106 -6.45 -11.15 14.76
N VAL A 107 -6.10 -9.97 14.23
CA VAL A 107 -7.07 -9.04 13.69
C VAL A 107 -7.79 -9.62 12.48
N PRO A 108 -9.07 -9.29 12.26
CA PRO A 108 -9.82 -9.83 11.13
C PRO A 108 -9.27 -9.30 9.81
N LEU A 109 -9.11 -10.22 8.85
CA LEU A 109 -8.75 -9.92 7.46
C LEU A 109 -9.95 -10.19 6.57
N ILE A 110 -10.48 -9.16 5.93
CA ILE A 110 -11.57 -9.28 4.97
C ILE A 110 -10.98 -9.18 3.58
N ASP A 111 -11.14 -10.22 2.76
CA ASP A 111 -10.74 -10.18 1.36
C ASP A 111 -11.62 -9.18 0.61
N ILE A 112 -10.98 -8.15 0.06
CA ILE A 112 -11.60 -7.08 -0.72
C ILE A 112 -10.98 -7.00 -2.12
N THR A 113 -10.34 -8.07 -2.59
CA THR A 113 -9.65 -8.13 -3.89
C THR A 113 -10.59 -7.71 -5.03
N ASP A 114 -11.83 -8.18 -5.03
CA ASP A 114 -12.84 -7.84 -6.05
C ASP A 114 -13.24 -6.35 -6.06
N ARG A 115 -12.98 -5.61 -4.98
CA ARG A 115 -13.23 -4.17 -4.94
C ARG A 115 -12.17 -3.37 -5.68
N GLY A 116 -10.94 -3.91 -5.77
CA GLY A 116 -9.81 -3.31 -6.49
C GLY A 116 -9.32 -1.95 -5.95
N ARG A 117 -9.87 -1.44 -4.86
CA ARG A 117 -9.49 -0.17 -4.24
C ARG A 117 -9.92 -0.11 -2.78
N TRP A 118 -9.24 0.72 -2.00
CA TRP A 118 -9.65 1.04 -0.64
C TRP A 118 -10.76 2.11 -0.67
N VAL A 119 -11.81 1.87 0.11
CA VAL A 119 -12.86 2.85 0.39
C VAL A 119 -12.98 2.86 1.91
N PRO A 120 -12.66 4.00 2.58
CA PRO A 120 -12.82 4.14 4.02
C PRO A 120 -14.28 3.94 4.48
#